data_AF-A0A932XK85-F1
#
_entry.id   AF-A0A932XK85-F1
#
_cell.length_a   1.000
_cell.length_b   1.000
_cell.length_c   1.000
_cell.angle_alpha   90.00
_cell.angle_beta   90.00
_cell.angle_gamma   90.00
#
_symmetry.space_group_name_H-M   'P 1'
#
loop_
_entity.id
_entity.type
_entity.pdbx_description
1 polymer ?
#
loop_
_entity_poly.entity_id
_entity_poly.type
_entity_poly.pdbx_seq_one_letter_code
_entity_poly.pdbx_strand_id
1 'polypeptide(L)'
;MKRTVSLGLLVVAACTARSRENSASCGFASIAAASMIINSLENMNMVVADMPADVPGVLPARVVGHGTARVVVAPGPEGLVMGYEGEGFPTMPGFGLLLVDDSSEAVRGVMIYEPEGPGGYPKLGTVSGAAGTIPLYGLRVHWPSLNAPKCPLFAAPPTDSAAA
;
A
#
# COMPACT_ATOMS: atom_id res chain seq x y z
N MET A 1 63.65 14.65 -12.54
CA MET A 1 63.16 13.62 -11.60
C MET A 1 62.19 14.27 -10.61
N LYS A 2 60.87 14.16 -10.81
CA LYS A 2 59.86 14.56 -9.82
C LYS A 2 58.80 13.47 -9.73
N ARG A 3 58.61 12.99 -8.50
CA ARG A 3 57.87 11.80 -8.08
C ARG A 3 56.36 11.92 -8.34
N THR A 4 55.81 10.83 -8.85
CA THR A 4 54.40 10.42 -8.79
C THR A 4 53.97 10.18 -7.34
N VAL A 5 52.79 10.68 -6.92
CA VAL A 5 51.91 10.00 -5.94
C VAL A 5 50.45 10.34 -6.27
N SER A 6 49.69 9.30 -6.57
CA SER A 6 48.24 9.26 -6.77
C SER A 6 47.46 9.69 -5.53
N LEU A 7 46.33 10.38 -5.73
CA LEU A 7 45.17 10.28 -4.84
C LEU A 7 43.89 10.30 -5.66
N GLY A 8 43.71 9.26 -6.47
CA GLY A 8 42.42 8.88 -7.02
C GLY A 8 41.67 8.07 -5.98
N LEU A 9 40.74 8.70 -5.26
CA LEU A 9 39.66 8.03 -4.54
C LEU A 9 38.55 9.05 -4.21
N LEU A 10 37.72 9.37 -5.21
CA LEU A 10 36.42 10.04 -4.98
C LEU A 10 35.34 8.97 -5.16
N VAL A 11 35.12 8.23 -4.07
CA VAL A 11 34.03 7.26 -3.93
C VAL A 11 32.71 8.03 -3.90
N VAL A 12 31.93 7.86 -4.96
CA VAL A 12 30.46 7.93 -5.05
C VAL A 12 29.77 8.52 -3.83
N ALA A 13 29.63 9.85 -3.80
CA ALA A 13 28.70 10.53 -2.90
C ALA A 13 27.27 10.22 -3.38
N ALA A 14 26.77 9.11 -2.87
CA ALA A 14 25.40 8.77 -2.53
C ALA A 14 24.26 9.57 -3.20
N CYS A 15 23.46 8.83 -3.96
CA CYS A 15 22.09 9.15 -4.35
C CYS A 15 21.21 9.48 -3.11
N THR A 16 21.28 10.70 -2.60
CA THR A 16 20.50 11.18 -1.45
C THR A 16 19.15 11.73 -1.91
N ALA A 17 18.38 10.88 -2.60
CA ALA A 17 16.96 11.10 -2.85
C ALA A 17 16.22 9.78 -3.13
N ARG A 18 16.76 8.63 -2.67
CA ARG A 18 16.03 7.37 -2.79
C ARG A 18 14.88 7.42 -1.79
N SER A 19 13.66 7.58 -2.29
CA SER A 19 12.39 7.63 -1.53
C SER A 19 12.48 6.69 -0.32
N ARG A 20 12.14 7.18 0.90
CA ARG A 20 12.34 6.44 2.17
C ARG A 20 11.72 5.04 2.16
N GLU A 21 10.71 4.82 1.33
CA GLU A 21 10.07 3.52 1.12
C GLU A 21 10.98 2.46 0.46
N ASN A 22 12.00 2.88 -0.27
CA ASN A 22 12.88 2.01 -1.08
C ASN A 22 14.13 1.52 -0.33
N SER A 23 14.19 1.68 1.00
CA SER A 23 15.25 1.09 1.81
C SER A 23 14.97 -0.38 2.08
N ALA A 24 16.02 -1.19 2.23
CA ALA A 24 15.87 -2.60 2.60
C ALA A 24 15.07 -2.77 3.91
N SER A 25 15.31 -1.90 4.90
CA SER A 25 14.58 -1.93 6.18
C SER A 25 13.09 -1.69 6.02
N CYS A 26 12.68 -0.74 5.17
CA CYS A 26 11.26 -0.46 4.95
C CYS A 26 10.59 -1.50 4.06
N GLY A 27 11.34 -2.17 3.17
CA GLY A 27 10.85 -3.36 2.46
C GLY A 27 10.53 -4.52 3.40
N PHE A 28 11.39 -4.81 4.39
CA PHE A 28 11.07 -5.83 5.40
C PHE A 28 9.89 -5.44 6.27
N ALA A 29 9.81 -4.17 6.68
CA ALA A 29 8.68 -3.67 7.47
C ALA A 29 7.35 -3.78 6.71
N SER A 30 7.33 -3.49 5.40
CA SER A 30 6.11 -3.59 4.60
C SER A 30 5.63 -5.04 4.43
N ILE A 31 6.55 -5.98 4.24
CA ILE A 31 6.23 -7.41 4.18
C ILE A 31 5.70 -7.89 5.54
N ALA A 32 6.36 -7.50 6.64
CA ALA A 32 5.90 -7.87 7.98
C ALA A 32 4.48 -7.33 8.26
N ALA A 33 4.20 -6.08 7.90
CA ALA A 33 2.87 -5.51 8.02
C ALA A 33 1.84 -6.25 7.14
N ALA A 34 2.20 -6.60 5.90
CA ALA A 34 1.33 -7.38 5.02
C ALA A 34 0.95 -8.74 5.61
N SER A 35 1.90 -9.43 6.26
CA SER A 35 1.64 -10.70 6.95
C SER A 35 0.75 -10.53 8.18
N MET A 36 0.95 -9.47 8.98
CA MET A 36 0.09 -9.17 10.13
C MET A 36 -1.35 -8.88 9.71
N ILE A 37 -1.54 -8.18 8.59
CA ILE A 37 -2.85 -7.90 8.01
C ILE A 37 -3.56 -9.21 7.61
N ILE A 38 -2.86 -10.12 6.92
CA ILE A 38 -3.42 -11.44 6.56
C ILE A 38 -3.77 -12.25 7.80
N ASN A 39 -2.90 -12.27 8.81
CA ASN A 39 -3.19 -12.93 10.09
C ASN A 39 -4.43 -12.33 10.78
N SER A 40 -4.68 -11.03 10.62
CA SER A 40 -5.87 -10.38 11.18
C SER A 40 -7.17 -10.79 10.48
N LEU A 41 -7.13 -11.29 9.24
CA LEU A 41 -8.32 -11.81 8.56
C LEU A 41 -8.88 -13.04 9.28
N GLU A 42 -8.03 -13.85 9.93
CA GLU A 42 -8.48 -15.03 10.68
C GLU A 42 -9.47 -14.67 11.82
N ASN A 43 -9.46 -13.42 12.28
CA ASN A 43 -10.45 -12.91 13.22
C ASN A 43 -11.61 -12.22 12.49
N MET A 44 -12.71 -12.95 12.31
CA MET A 44 -13.92 -12.46 11.61
C MET A 44 -14.52 -11.19 12.21
N ASN A 45 -14.25 -10.86 13.49
CA ASN A 45 -14.71 -9.61 14.10
C ASN A 45 -14.01 -8.36 13.55
N MET A 46 -12.86 -8.54 12.89
CA MET A 46 -12.13 -7.45 12.26
C MET A 46 -12.63 -7.17 10.84
N VAL A 47 -13.43 -8.07 10.26
CA VAL A 47 -13.95 -7.89 8.89
C VAL A 47 -14.99 -6.77 8.88
N VAL A 48 -14.83 -5.86 7.93
CA VAL A 48 -15.77 -4.75 7.72
C VAL A 48 -16.85 -5.23 6.76
N ALA A 49 -18.08 -5.35 7.27
CA ALA A 49 -19.24 -5.77 6.49
C ALA A 49 -19.97 -4.57 5.85
N ASP A 50 -20.02 -3.44 6.55
CA ASP A 50 -20.72 -2.24 6.11
C ASP A 50 -19.74 -1.22 5.52
N MET A 51 -20.22 -0.42 4.56
CA MET A 51 -19.42 0.63 3.94
C MET A 51 -18.96 1.67 4.99
N PRO A 52 -17.66 2.01 5.07
CA PRO A 52 -17.21 3.12 5.91
C PRO A 52 -17.90 4.44 5.49
N ALA A 53 -18.33 5.23 6.47
CA ALA A 53 -19.12 6.44 6.22
C ALA A 53 -18.33 7.54 5.49
N ASP A 54 -17.01 7.59 5.71
CA ASP A 54 -16.12 8.57 5.10
C ASP A 54 -14.96 7.85 4.39
N VAL A 55 -15.06 7.76 3.07
CA VAL A 55 -14.02 7.20 2.20
C VAL A 55 -13.47 8.33 1.32
N PRO A 56 -12.20 8.73 1.49
CA PRO A 56 -11.58 9.72 0.64
C PRO A 56 -11.63 9.33 -0.85
N GLY A 57 -11.86 10.29 -1.74
CA GLY A 57 -11.87 10.07 -3.19
C GLY A 57 -10.52 9.66 -3.79
N VAL A 58 -9.45 9.77 -2.99
CA VAL A 58 -8.11 9.28 -3.32
C VAL A 58 -7.50 8.66 -2.07
N LEU A 59 -6.97 7.45 -2.21
CA LEU A 59 -6.28 6.74 -1.14
C LEU A 59 -4.88 6.30 -1.58
N PRO A 60 -3.95 6.10 -0.64
CA PRO A 60 -2.77 5.33 -0.95
C PRO A 60 -3.13 3.85 -1.09
N ALA A 61 -2.46 3.18 -2.02
CA ALA A 61 -2.55 1.76 -2.21
C ALA A 61 -1.16 1.15 -2.38
N ARG A 62 -1.03 -0.14 -2.06
CA ARG A 62 0.22 -0.87 -2.25
C ARG A 62 -0.08 -2.32 -2.63
N VAL A 63 0.55 -2.80 -3.68
CA VAL A 63 0.69 -4.24 -3.93
C VAL A 63 1.85 -4.76 -3.06
N VAL A 64 1.67 -5.90 -2.41
CA VAL A 64 2.75 -6.53 -1.63
C VAL A 64 4.01 -6.70 -2.49
N GLY A 65 5.15 -6.21 -2.02
CA GLY A 65 6.41 -6.24 -2.77
C GLY A 65 6.66 -5.03 -3.70
N HIS A 66 5.69 -4.13 -3.84
CA HIS A 66 5.79 -2.92 -4.66
C HIS A 66 5.76 -1.63 -3.82
N GLY A 67 6.12 -0.52 -4.45
CA GLY A 67 6.03 0.82 -3.87
C GLY A 67 4.58 1.27 -3.62
N THR A 68 4.43 2.39 -2.93
CA THR A 68 3.12 3.01 -2.74
C THR A 68 2.65 3.65 -4.04
N ALA A 69 1.40 3.46 -4.40
CA ALA A 69 0.75 4.13 -5.52
C ALA A 69 -0.56 4.76 -5.08
N ARG A 70 -1.18 5.48 -6.01
CA ARG A 70 -2.48 6.11 -5.81
C ARG A 70 -3.59 5.17 -6.25
N VAL A 71 -4.71 5.22 -5.53
CA VAL A 71 -5.98 4.66 -5.98
C VAL A 71 -7.05 5.73 -5.95
N VAL A 72 -7.77 5.88 -7.07
CA VAL A 72 -8.93 6.78 -7.17
C VAL A 72 -10.16 6.02 -6.74
N VAL A 73 -10.99 6.61 -5.88
CA VAL A 73 -12.14 5.96 -5.27
C VAL A 73 -13.42 6.65 -5.72
N ALA A 74 -14.39 5.86 -6.17
CA ALA A 74 -15.72 6.31 -6.49
C ALA A 74 -16.78 5.34 -5.93
N PRO A 75 -18.00 5.81 -5.61
CA PRO A 75 -19.11 4.92 -5.34
C PRO A 75 -19.60 4.25 -6.64
N GLY A 76 -20.07 3.02 -6.52
CA GLY A 76 -20.68 2.24 -7.60
C GLY A 76 -21.86 1.40 -7.11
N PRO A 77 -22.54 0.69 -8.03
CA PRO A 77 -23.76 -0.07 -7.71
C PRO A 77 -23.51 -1.28 -6.80
N GLU A 78 -22.29 -1.84 -6.82
CA GLU A 78 -21.88 -2.99 -6.00
C GLU A 78 -20.89 -2.61 -4.88
N GLY A 79 -20.88 -1.35 -4.47
CA GLY A 79 -19.94 -0.81 -3.49
C GLY A 79 -18.91 0.12 -4.11
N LEU A 80 -17.71 0.19 -3.54
CA LEU A 80 -16.64 1.06 -4.03
C LEU A 80 -16.08 0.55 -5.35
N VAL A 81 -15.80 1.47 -6.27
CA VAL A 81 -15.03 1.21 -7.48
C VAL A 81 -13.74 1.98 -7.37
N MET A 82 -12.62 1.25 -7.45
CA MET A 82 -11.30 1.80 -7.24
C MET A 82 -10.41 1.63 -8.46
N GLY A 83 -9.76 2.70 -8.92
CA GLY A 83 -8.78 2.67 -10.01
C GLY A 83 -7.35 2.75 -9.47
N TYR A 84 -6.59 1.67 -9.53
CA TYR A 84 -5.19 1.61 -9.11
C TYR A 84 -4.27 2.11 -10.23
N GLU A 85 -3.43 3.09 -9.90
CA GLU A 85 -2.56 3.78 -10.86
C GLU A 85 -1.08 3.38 -10.77
N GLY A 86 -0.78 2.31 -10.02
CA GLY A 86 0.59 1.83 -9.82
C GLY A 86 0.98 0.64 -10.70
N GLU A 87 2.22 0.21 -10.52
CA GLU A 87 2.74 -1.04 -11.09
C GLU A 87 2.41 -2.24 -10.19
N GLY A 88 2.65 -3.46 -10.71
CA GLY A 88 2.52 -4.70 -9.95
C GLY A 88 1.09 -5.18 -9.74
N PHE A 89 0.10 -4.61 -10.40
CA PHE A 89 -1.28 -5.06 -10.23
C PHE A 89 -1.42 -6.54 -10.69
N PRO A 90 -2.05 -7.42 -9.89
CA PRO A 90 -2.07 -8.85 -10.15
C PRO A 90 -2.81 -9.21 -11.43
N THR A 91 -2.27 -10.16 -12.19
CA THR A 91 -2.94 -10.77 -13.35
C THR A 91 -3.70 -12.01 -12.89
N MET A 92 -4.76 -11.82 -12.08
CA MET A 92 -5.69 -12.81 -11.49
C MET A 92 -5.15 -14.25 -11.20
N PRO A 93 -5.29 -14.77 -9.96
CA PRO A 93 -6.13 -14.27 -8.88
C PRO A 93 -5.54 -13.05 -8.16
N GLY A 94 -6.32 -12.48 -7.25
CA GLY A 94 -5.91 -11.38 -6.40
C GLY A 94 -7.10 -10.76 -5.65
N PHE A 95 -6.81 -9.95 -4.63
CA PHE A 95 -7.82 -9.19 -3.89
C PHE A 95 -7.24 -7.94 -3.25
N GLY A 96 -8.10 -6.96 -2.99
CA GLY A 96 -7.79 -5.76 -2.22
C GLY A 96 -8.35 -5.83 -0.80
N LEU A 97 -7.65 -5.22 0.15
CA LEU A 97 -8.11 -4.95 1.51
C LEU A 97 -8.13 -3.45 1.76
N LEU A 98 -9.32 -2.90 1.99
CA LEU A 98 -9.51 -1.57 2.54
C LEU A 98 -9.18 -1.60 4.04
N LEU A 99 -8.10 -0.94 4.42
CA LEU A 99 -7.67 -0.89 5.82
C LEU A 99 -8.38 0.23 6.55
N VAL A 100 -9.10 -0.12 7.60
CA VAL A 100 -9.80 0.81 8.49
C VAL A 100 -9.13 0.77 9.85
N ASP A 101 -8.78 1.92 10.41
CA ASP A 101 -8.23 2.00 11.76
C ASP A 101 -9.30 1.64 12.80
N ASP A 102 -9.02 0.65 13.64
CA ASP A 102 -9.93 0.16 14.68
C ASP A 102 -10.28 1.20 15.75
N SER A 103 -9.43 2.22 15.92
CA SER A 103 -9.58 3.24 16.95
C SER A 103 -10.36 4.48 16.49
N SER A 104 -10.23 4.84 15.21
CA SER A 104 -10.77 6.08 14.66
C SER A 104 -11.79 5.89 13.55
N GLU A 105 -12.03 4.65 13.11
CA GLU A 105 -12.81 4.31 11.91
C GLU A 105 -12.28 4.94 10.63
N ALA A 106 -11.08 5.53 10.66
CA ALA A 106 -10.52 6.22 9.52
C ALA A 106 -9.99 5.21 8.49
N VAL A 107 -10.35 5.42 7.22
CA VAL A 107 -9.78 4.68 6.10
C VAL A 107 -8.32 5.08 5.90
N ARG A 108 -7.41 4.10 5.94
CA ARG A 108 -5.96 4.32 5.89
C ARG A 108 -5.35 4.09 4.51
N GLY A 109 -5.92 3.19 3.72
CA GLY A 109 -5.45 2.86 2.39
C GLY A 109 -5.84 1.45 1.96
N VAL A 110 -5.27 1.00 0.84
CA VAL A 110 -5.59 -0.31 0.24
C VAL A 110 -4.34 -1.17 0.13
N MET A 111 -4.39 -2.40 0.65
CA MET A 111 -3.37 -3.42 0.38
C MET A 111 -3.87 -4.40 -0.67
N ILE A 112 -3.04 -4.70 -1.67
CA ILE A 112 -3.37 -5.61 -2.77
C ILE A 112 -2.49 -6.85 -2.71
N TYR A 113 -3.13 -8.01 -2.81
CA TYR A 113 -2.53 -9.33 -2.71
C TYR A 113 -2.78 -10.11 -4.00
N GLU A 114 -1.79 -10.92 -4.40
CA GLU A 114 -1.86 -11.83 -5.55
C GLU A 114 -2.56 -13.19 -5.28
N PRO A 115 -2.55 -13.80 -4.07
CA PRO A 115 -3.32 -15.04 -3.86
C PRO A 115 -4.83 -14.83 -4.01
N GLU A 116 -5.57 -15.94 -4.10
CA GLU A 116 -7.03 -15.90 -4.05
C GLU A 116 -7.52 -15.26 -2.75
N GLY A 117 -8.57 -14.44 -2.87
CA GLY A 117 -9.16 -13.74 -1.73
C GLY A 117 -9.88 -14.67 -0.77
N PRO A 118 -10.12 -14.21 0.46
CA PRO A 118 -10.82 -15.00 1.46
C PRO A 118 -12.27 -15.26 1.02
N GLY A 119 -12.67 -16.53 0.99
CA GLY A 119 -14.03 -16.94 0.61
C GLY A 119 -15.06 -16.57 1.68
N GLY A 120 -16.23 -16.09 1.25
CA GLY A 120 -17.37 -15.79 2.14
C GLY A 120 -17.32 -14.44 2.85
N TYR A 121 -16.34 -13.58 2.52
CA TYR A 121 -16.21 -12.26 3.14
C TYR A 121 -17.12 -11.25 2.42
N PRO A 122 -17.73 -10.28 3.15
CA PRO A 122 -18.52 -9.23 2.54
C PRO A 122 -17.68 -8.41 1.55
N LYS A 123 -18.09 -8.44 0.28
CA LYS A 123 -17.46 -7.63 -0.77
C LYS A 123 -17.87 -6.17 -0.56
N LEU A 124 -16.89 -5.28 -0.38
CA LEU A 124 -17.11 -3.84 -0.30
C LEU A 124 -17.00 -3.14 -1.66
N GLY A 125 -16.53 -3.84 -2.69
CA GLY A 125 -16.37 -3.27 -4.02
C GLY A 125 -15.37 -4.00 -4.88
N THR A 126 -14.70 -3.26 -5.74
CA THR A 126 -13.66 -3.75 -6.64
C THR A 126 -12.49 -2.79 -6.76
N VAL A 127 -11.32 -3.33 -7.08
CA VAL A 127 -10.14 -2.57 -7.51
C VAL A 127 -9.80 -2.99 -8.93
N SER A 128 -9.65 -2.02 -9.82
CA SER A 128 -9.25 -2.21 -11.20
C SER A 128 -7.86 -1.62 -11.42
N GLY A 129 -7.01 -2.34 -12.14
CA GLY A 129 -5.70 -1.87 -12.58
C GLY A 129 -5.45 -2.30 -14.02
N ALA A 130 -4.22 -2.14 -14.50
CA ALA A 130 -3.85 -2.46 -15.88
C ALA A 130 -4.10 -3.92 -16.29
N ALA A 131 -4.03 -4.86 -15.33
CA ALA A 131 -4.12 -6.30 -15.59
C ALA A 131 -5.52 -6.91 -15.37
N GLY A 132 -6.48 -6.15 -14.82
CA GLY A 132 -7.82 -6.66 -14.57
C GLY A 132 -8.54 -5.99 -13.41
N THR A 133 -9.58 -6.65 -12.90
CA THR A 133 -10.37 -6.20 -11.76
C THR A 133 -10.44 -7.31 -10.72
N ILE A 134 -10.18 -6.97 -9.46
CA ILE A 134 -10.17 -7.88 -8.31
C ILE A 134 -11.19 -7.42 -7.26
N PRO A 135 -11.72 -8.31 -6.42
CA PRO A 135 -12.63 -7.93 -5.34
C PRO A 135 -11.93 -7.10 -4.27
N LEU A 136 -12.67 -6.19 -3.65
CA LEU A 136 -12.26 -5.41 -2.48
C LEU A 136 -13.04 -5.89 -1.26
N TYR A 137 -12.33 -6.18 -0.18
CA TYR A 137 -12.88 -6.46 1.14
C TYR A 137 -12.42 -5.38 2.13
N GLY A 138 -13.05 -5.27 3.28
CA GLY A 138 -12.61 -4.34 4.32
C GLY A 138 -12.13 -5.06 5.58
N LEU A 139 -11.13 -4.48 6.21
CA LEU A 139 -10.51 -5.02 7.42
C LEU A 139 -10.16 -3.90 8.39
N ARG A 140 -10.66 -4.03 9.62
CA ARG A 140 -10.23 -3.25 10.77
C ARG A 140 -8.84 -3.71 11.17
N VAL A 141 -7.97 -2.75 11.43
CA VAL A 141 -6.60 -3.00 11.83
C VAL A 141 -6.19 -2.06 12.95
N HIS A 142 -5.36 -2.57 13.85
CA HIS A 142 -4.70 -1.70 14.81
C HIS A 142 -3.58 -0.93 14.12
N TRP A 143 -3.90 0.28 13.63
CA TRP A 143 -3.01 1.07 12.78
C TRP A 143 -1.61 1.30 13.37
N PRO A 144 -1.44 1.60 14.68
CA PRO A 144 -0.12 1.79 15.27
C PRO A 144 0.80 0.55 15.20
N SER A 145 0.24 -0.66 15.12
CA SER A 145 1.03 -1.90 14.97
C SER A 145 1.55 -2.10 13.54
N LEU A 146 0.88 -1.52 12.55
CA LEU A 146 1.21 -1.71 11.13
C LEU A 146 2.03 -0.57 10.55
N ASN A 147 1.92 0.63 11.12
CA ASN A 147 2.51 1.84 10.57
C ASN A 147 3.54 2.45 11.52
N ALA A 148 4.82 2.38 11.14
CA ALA A 148 5.92 2.96 11.90
C ALA A 148 6.38 4.31 11.32
N PRO A 149 6.72 5.34 12.13
CA PRO A 149 7.16 6.64 11.62
C PRO A 149 8.38 6.59 10.68
N LYS A 150 9.28 5.61 10.88
CA LYS A 150 10.47 5.43 10.05
C LYS A 150 10.19 4.71 8.73
N CYS A 151 9.26 3.75 8.76
CA CYS A 151 8.88 2.93 7.62
C CYS A 151 7.35 2.86 7.59
N PRO A 152 6.70 3.91 7.05
CA PRO A 152 5.26 3.91 6.98
C PRO A 152 4.78 2.85 6.00
N LEU A 153 3.60 2.26 6.28
CA LEU A 153 3.02 1.24 5.41
C LEU A 153 2.67 1.84 4.04
N PHE A 154 2.18 3.07 4.03
CA PHE A 154 1.98 3.86 2.82
C PHE A 154 2.91 5.07 2.86
N ALA A 155 3.69 5.28 1.81
CA ALA A 155 4.43 6.53 1.67
C ALA A 155 3.44 7.69 1.54
N ALA A 156 3.89 8.89 1.95
CA ALA A 156 3.12 10.09 1.65
C ALA A 156 2.93 10.17 0.12
N PRO A 157 1.72 10.47 -0.37
CA PRO A 157 1.52 10.69 -1.79
C PRO A 157 2.54 11.73 -2.26
N PRO A 158 3.15 11.57 -3.45
CA PRO A 158 4.00 12.61 -3.99
C PRO A 158 3.17 13.90 -4.01
N THR A 159 3.61 14.89 -3.25
CA THR A 159 3.10 16.25 -3.44
C THR A 159 3.58 16.66 -4.82
N ASP A 160 2.67 17.14 -5.68
CA ASP A 160 3.02 17.77 -6.95
C ASP A 160 3.83 19.04 -6.70
N SER A 161 5.06 18.90 -6.21
CA SER A 161 6.10 19.91 -6.18
C SER A 161 6.89 19.80 -7.49
N ALA A 162 6.19 19.94 -8.61
CA ALA A 162 6.77 20.08 -9.95
C ALA A 162 5.86 20.90 -10.89
N ALA A 163 5.03 21.79 -10.33
CA ALA A 163 4.35 22.84 -11.05
C ALA A 163 4.83 24.20 -10.52
N ALA A 164 6.03 24.60 -10.94
CA ALA A 164 6.54 25.96 -10.88
C ALA A 164 7.37 26.22 -12.14
#